data_AF-A0A414S3Q9-F1
#
_entry.id   AF-A0A414S3Q9-F1
#
_cell.length_a   1.000
_cell.length_b   1.000
_cell.length_c   1.000
_cell.angle_alpha   90.00
_cell.angle_beta   90.00
_cell.angle_gamma   90.00
#
_symmetry.space_group_name_H-M   'P 1'
#
loop_
_entity.id
_entity.type
_entity.pdbx_description
1 polymer ?
#
loop_
_entity_poly.entity_id
_entity_poly.type
_entity_poly.pdbx_seq_one_letter_code
_entity_poly.pdbx_strand_id
1 'polypeptide(L)'
;MDTERSGLDEAMDVGSSTISHLKSLKTAATFSKAGYGAALGGPFSAAIGAVIANRNQFAKILLVILAILLLPVLFIVMLPGLIFGSLTEQSDVLNSNSMISENIRASRDAIVEVLEESHEDILAEIHAAISRLPQGDTASINDPYTYSISVNANLLISQFCASQDDYKNINLNQLKKLIRENKEGLFSYDVATETVTMEVTVDGGAEGEAGTEQGQAQTQTVTFTKHTYTVVYAGDSYFADHVFHLTDKQKELAKNYAENLTAFFGTASSGIVAAINLSDEVLSYRPAVERAAAKYGMSDYVDLILAVMMQESGGRGLDVMQAAEGGFNTRYPHVPNGITDPEYSIECGIQELKYALDKAGCTGPTDLDRIKLALQGYNYGSAYIDWAMERDGGYTKENAIAYSDMMCARPSWPYDRYGDKEYVDHVLRYYQITASGGSYPANGMQIPHYLQTDYGNIPYGGGSIASSGCGPTSFAMIASYLTGTTITPIDAISWCGNSYYKPGVGTYWSYFQAASDHFGCGAVTQTSDPNQVLQALSEGHPVISSQRAGLFTSGGHFIVLRGVTAGGKVLVNDPNDSSSKNYINREFDMMTEVHATANAYWIFAKK
;
A
#
# COMPACT_ATOMS: atom_id res chain seq x y z
N MET A 1 -23.74 -35.88 45.18
CA MET A 1 -24.17 -34.68 45.91
C MET A 1 -23.06 -33.65 45.75
N ASP A 2 -22.78 -33.24 44.50
CA ASP A 2 -23.56 -32.30 43.66
C ASP A 2 -23.51 -30.92 44.33
N THR A 3 -22.94 -29.86 43.77
CA THR A 3 -23.10 -29.26 42.42
C THR A 3 -21.89 -28.34 42.12
N GLU A 4 -21.17 -28.47 41.00
CA GLU A 4 -21.20 -27.65 39.74
C GLU A 4 -21.05 -26.12 39.90
N ARG A 5 -19.90 -25.53 39.48
CA ARG A 5 -19.55 -24.77 38.23
C ARG A 5 -19.49 -23.25 38.50
N SER A 6 -18.69 -22.37 37.87
CA SER A 6 -17.88 -22.36 36.64
C SER A 6 -16.69 -21.37 36.75
N GLY A 7 -15.71 -21.47 35.86
CA GLY A 7 -14.55 -20.57 35.79
C GLY A 7 -14.86 -19.17 35.26
N LEU A 8 -14.10 -18.18 35.78
CA LEU A 8 -13.81 -16.87 35.17
C LEU A 8 -12.82 -15.97 35.97
N ASP A 9 -12.20 -16.43 37.06
CA ASP A 9 -11.39 -15.55 37.95
C ASP A 9 -9.85 -15.70 37.83
N GLU A 10 -9.33 -16.25 36.74
CA GLU A 10 -7.87 -16.42 36.56
C GLU A 10 -7.29 -15.58 35.41
N ALA A 11 -7.81 -14.37 35.24
CA ALA A 11 -7.23 -13.36 34.34
C ALA A 11 -7.63 -11.93 34.74
N MET A 12 -7.15 -11.43 35.89
CA MET A 12 -7.13 -9.98 36.22
C MET A 12 -6.39 -9.70 37.55
N ASP A 13 -5.06 -9.89 37.62
CA ASP A 13 -4.25 -9.19 38.65
C ASP A 13 -2.73 -9.10 38.32
N VAL A 14 -2.38 -8.61 37.13
CA VAL A 14 -1.02 -8.11 36.84
C VAL A 14 -1.12 -6.66 36.40
N GLY A 15 -1.61 -5.83 37.32
CA GLY A 15 -1.91 -4.43 37.08
C GLY A 15 -1.85 -3.57 38.32
N SER A 16 -0.88 -3.78 39.22
CA SER A 16 -0.59 -2.83 40.31
C SER A 16 0.69 -3.18 41.10
N SER A 17 1.88 -2.74 40.63
CA SER A 17 3.05 -2.70 41.53
C SER A 17 4.13 -1.64 41.25
N THR A 18 3.97 -0.76 40.25
CA THR A 18 4.94 0.33 40.02
C THR A 18 4.50 1.69 40.59
N ILE A 19 3.33 1.74 41.24
CA ILE A 19 2.81 2.95 41.91
C ILE A 19 2.86 2.73 43.44
N SER A 20 4.05 2.52 43.99
CA SER A 20 4.25 2.57 45.46
C SER A 20 5.57 3.23 45.90
N HIS A 21 6.47 3.61 45.00
CA HIS A 21 7.74 4.27 45.35
C HIS A 21 7.81 5.79 45.07
N LEU A 22 6.76 6.40 44.52
CA LEU A 22 6.75 7.84 44.15
C LEU A 22 6.02 8.76 45.14
N LYS A 23 5.59 8.25 46.32
CA LYS A 23 4.75 8.99 47.29
C LYS A 23 5.46 9.43 48.59
N SER A 24 6.80 9.48 48.65
CA SER A 24 7.50 9.91 49.89
C SER A 24 8.26 11.25 49.84
N LEU A 25 8.16 12.06 48.78
CA LEU A 25 8.86 13.35 48.73
C LEU A 25 7.94 14.49 48.27
N LYS A 26 7.09 14.98 49.17
CA LYS A 26 6.55 16.35 49.13
C LYS A 26 5.91 16.77 50.47
N THR A 27 6.72 17.25 51.41
CA THR A 27 6.41 18.26 52.47
C THR A 27 7.75 18.54 53.18
N ALA A 28 8.23 19.73 53.53
CA ALA A 28 7.69 21.08 53.66
C ALA A 28 8.91 22.04 53.56
N ALA A 29 8.85 23.16 52.84
CA ALA A 29 8.59 24.51 53.38
C ALA A 29 9.81 25.45 53.20
N THR A 30 9.55 26.58 52.57
CA THR A 30 10.47 27.69 52.28
C THR A 30 10.28 28.81 53.32
N PHE A 31 11.32 29.64 53.55
CA PHE A 31 11.40 30.93 54.29
C PHE A 31 11.56 30.85 55.84
N SER A 32 12.40 31.63 56.55
CA SER A 32 13.30 32.77 56.28
C SER A 32 14.19 33.07 57.52
N LYS A 33 15.41 33.62 57.34
CA LYS A 33 15.93 34.89 57.96
C LYS A 33 17.44 35.04 57.79
N ALA A 34 17.86 36.27 57.50
CA ALA A 34 19.22 36.71 57.22
C ALA A 34 20.06 37.02 58.48
N GLY A 35 21.40 36.90 58.35
CA GLY A 35 22.37 37.88 58.90
C GLY A 35 23.34 37.47 60.04
N TYR A 36 24.62 37.26 59.67
CA TYR A 36 25.90 37.49 60.40
C TYR A 36 26.40 36.64 61.61
N GLY A 37 27.66 36.15 61.49
CA GLY A 37 28.64 35.83 62.58
C GLY A 37 28.95 34.32 62.79
N ALA A 38 29.91 33.69 62.10
CA ALA A 38 31.38 33.60 62.32
C ALA A 38 31.84 32.65 63.46
N ALA A 39 32.35 31.44 63.11
CA ALA A 39 33.54 30.75 63.66
C ALA A 39 33.52 29.20 63.52
N LEU A 40 34.56 28.68 62.86
CA LEU A 40 35.34 27.46 63.16
C LEU A 40 34.75 26.04 62.95
N GLY A 41 35.35 25.29 62.01
CA GLY A 41 35.42 23.82 62.05
C GLY A 41 35.36 23.11 60.70
N GLY A 42 36.44 23.12 59.89
CA GLY A 42 36.50 22.41 58.60
C GLY A 42 37.59 21.33 58.57
N PRO A 43 37.24 20.03 58.47
CA PRO A 43 38.20 18.95 58.32
C PRO A 43 38.37 18.56 56.85
N PHE A 44 39.44 19.06 56.25
CA PHE A 44 40.16 18.42 55.13
C PHE A 44 40.82 17.07 55.53
N SER A 45 40.31 16.39 56.56
CA SER A 45 40.95 15.22 57.20
C SER A 45 40.09 13.95 57.23
N ALA A 46 39.10 13.82 56.33
CA ALA A 46 38.25 12.63 56.26
C ALA A 46 38.14 11.96 54.88
N ALA A 47 38.97 12.35 53.89
CA ALA A 47 38.87 11.79 52.53
C ALA A 47 39.84 10.63 52.22
N ILE A 48 40.88 10.40 53.04
CA ILE A 48 41.90 9.37 52.75
C ILE A 48 41.55 8.00 53.37
N GLY A 49 40.67 7.95 54.38
CA GLY A 49 40.29 6.71 55.08
C GLY A 49 39.23 5.84 54.38
N ALA A 50 38.41 6.41 53.49
CA ALA A 50 37.28 5.70 52.88
C ALA A 50 37.63 4.92 51.60
N VAL A 51 38.77 5.20 50.97
CA VAL A 51 39.19 4.56 49.70
C VAL A 51 39.85 3.18 49.92
N ILE A 52 40.29 2.86 51.15
CA ILE A 52 41.03 1.62 51.45
C ILE A 52 40.13 0.53 52.06
N ALA A 53 39.05 0.87 52.77
CA ALA A 53 38.20 -0.12 53.44
C ALA A 53 37.24 -0.88 52.51
N ASN A 54 37.05 -0.43 51.26
CA ASN A 54 36.01 -0.98 50.38
C ASN A 54 36.49 -1.21 48.94
N ARG A 55 37.79 -1.45 48.73
CA ARG A 55 38.38 -1.67 47.38
C ARG A 55 37.64 -2.71 46.54
N ASN A 56 37.13 -3.80 47.15
CA ASN A 56 36.36 -4.83 46.44
C ASN A 56 34.94 -4.37 46.06
N GLN A 57 34.29 -3.53 46.87
CA GLN A 57 32.98 -2.94 46.55
C GLN A 57 33.14 -1.84 45.49
N PHE A 58 34.18 -1.00 45.61
CA PHE A 58 34.50 0.02 44.62
C PHE A 58 34.90 -0.58 43.27
N ALA A 59 35.68 -1.68 43.27
CA ALA A 59 36.01 -2.42 42.05
C ALA A 59 34.77 -3.06 41.42
N LYS A 60 33.83 -3.59 42.21
CA LYS A 60 32.55 -4.12 41.72
C LYS A 60 31.64 -3.02 41.15
N ILE A 61 31.55 -1.88 41.82
CA ILE A 61 30.78 -0.71 41.34
C ILE A 61 31.42 -0.16 40.07
N LEU A 62 32.74 -0.06 40.00
CA LEU A 62 33.46 0.35 38.81
C LEU A 62 33.27 -0.65 37.66
N LEU A 63 33.28 -1.96 37.93
CA LEU A 63 32.97 -3.00 36.93
C LEU A 63 31.53 -2.92 36.44
N VAL A 64 30.57 -2.65 37.32
CA VAL A 64 29.15 -2.48 36.94
C VAL A 64 28.98 -1.20 36.10
N ILE A 65 29.63 -0.09 36.48
CA ILE A 65 29.63 1.13 35.67
C ILE A 65 30.32 0.90 34.33
N LEU A 66 31.45 0.17 34.29
CA LEU A 66 32.14 -0.19 33.05
C LEU A 66 31.26 -1.09 32.18
N ALA A 67 30.55 -2.06 32.77
CA ALA A 67 29.62 -2.93 32.07
C ALA A 67 28.40 -2.16 31.53
N ILE A 68 27.87 -1.19 32.29
CA ILE A 68 26.79 -0.29 31.85
C ILE A 68 27.26 0.66 30.75
N LEU A 69 28.49 1.15 30.80
CA LEU A 69 29.09 1.97 29.74
C LEU A 69 29.47 1.16 28.50
N LEU A 70 29.77 -0.13 28.66
CA LEU A 70 30.04 -1.06 27.56
C LEU A 70 28.78 -1.63 26.93
N LEU A 71 27.63 -1.62 27.61
CA LEU A 71 26.35 -2.11 27.09
C LEU A 71 25.94 -1.43 25.76
N PRO A 72 26.00 -0.08 25.62
CA PRO A 72 25.77 0.59 24.34
C PRO A 72 26.78 0.17 23.26
N VAL A 73 28.05 -0.04 23.62
CA VAL A 73 29.11 -0.46 22.69
C VAL A 73 28.90 -1.90 22.22
N LEU A 74 28.54 -2.80 23.13
CA LEU A 74 28.19 -4.20 22.83
C LEU A 74 26.96 -4.28 21.93
N PHE A 75 25.95 -3.43 22.18
CA PHE A 75 24.75 -3.35 21.35
C PHE A 75 25.06 -2.85 19.93
N ILE A 76 25.92 -1.84 19.79
CA ILE A 76 26.36 -1.29 18.50
C ILE A 76 27.18 -2.30 17.68
N VAL A 77 28.02 -3.13 18.33
CA VAL A 77 28.78 -4.21 17.66
C VAL A 77 27.86 -5.35 17.19
N MET A 78 26.62 -5.41 17.70
CA MET A 78 25.60 -6.37 17.29
C MET A 78 24.57 -5.81 16.31
N LEU A 79 24.90 -4.72 15.62
CA LEU A 79 24.04 -4.14 14.58
C LEU A 79 24.46 -4.63 13.19
N PRO A 80 23.51 -4.91 12.29
CA PRO A 80 23.84 -5.36 10.93
C PRO A 80 24.63 -4.29 10.18
N GLY A 81 25.86 -4.63 9.76
CA GLY A 81 26.75 -3.70 9.06
C GLY A 81 26.16 -3.12 7.76
N LEU A 82 25.19 -3.81 7.15
CA LEU A 82 24.50 -3.35 5.95
C LEU A 82 23.60 -2.13 6.23
N ILE A 83 23.10 -2.01 7.46
CA ILE A 83 22.21 -0.91 7.90
C ILE A 83 23.03 0.24 8.50
N PHE A 84 24.06 -0.08 9.28
CA PHE A 84 24.76 0.90 10.11
C PHE A 84 26.18 1.25 9.64
N GLY A 85 26.65 0.64 8.55
CA GLY A 85 27.99 0.84 8.01
C GLY A 85 29.10 0.20 8.86
N SER A 86 30.36 0.44 8.46
CA SER A 86 31.52 -0.01 9.24
C SER A 86 31.79 0.96 10.40
N LEU A 87 31.95 0.41 11.62
CA LEU A 87 32.34 1.17 12.82
C LEU A 87 33.76 1.75 12.73
N THR A 88 34.56 1.33 11.74
CA THR A 88 35.96 1.77 11.57
C THR A 88 36.11 2.97 10.64
N GLU A 89 35.06 3.34 9.90
CA GLU A 89 35.03 4.53 9.07
C GLU A 89 34.16 5.60 9.77
N GLN A 90 34.55 6.87 9.67
CA GLN A 90 33.76 8.01 10.18
C GLN A 90 32.48 8.16 9.34
N SER A 91 31.53 7.24 9.53
CA SER A 91 30.20 7.34 8.95
C SER A 91 29.25 7.90 10.00
N ASP A 92 28.56 9.00 9.67
CA ASP A 92 27.55 9.62 10.53
C ASP A 92 26.23 8.81 10.58
N VAL A 93 26.20 7.59 10.01
CA VAL A 93 25.02 6.73 9.87
C VAL A 93 24.39 6.43 11.23
N LEU A 94 25.19 6.11 12.26
CA LEU A 94 24.69 5.86 13.62
C LEU A 94 23.98 7.06 14.28
N ASN A 95 24.21 8.27 13.77
CA ASN A 95 23.60 9.50 14.28
C ASN A 95 22.48 10.03 13.35
N SER A 96 22.14 9.31 12.28
CA SER A 96 21.16 9.75 11.28
C SER A 96 20.10 8.68 11.03
N ASN A 97 18.91 8.92 11.57
CA ASN A 97 17.74 8.06 11.34
C ASN A 97 17.35 8.01 9.86
N SER A 98 17.63 9.05 9.07
CA SER A 98 17.35 9.06 7.63
C SER A 98 18.28 8.12 6.86
N MET A 99 19.59 8.15 7.15
CA MET A 99 20.54 7.22 6.51
C MET A 99 20.30 5.77 6.92
N ILE A 100 19.95 5.53 8.18
CA ILE A 100 19.60 4.18 8.64
C ILE A 100 18.32 3.68 7.95
N SER A 101 17.28 4.51 7.89
CA SER A 101 16.03 4.16 7.20
C SER A 101 16.24 3.94 5.70
N GLU A 102 17.10 4.76 5.07
CA GLU A 102 17.49 4.62 3.67
C GLU A 102 18.25 3.33 3.40
N ASN A 103 19.20 2.95 4.28
CA ASN A 103 19.92 1.68 4.16
C ASN A 103 19.00 0.46 4.34
N ILE A 104 18.05 0.51 5.27
CA ILE A 104 17.02 -0.53 5.45
C ILE A 104 16.16 -0.63 4.19
N ARG A 105 15.67 0.50 3.68
CA ARG A 105 14.86 0.54 2.45
C ARG A 105 15.63 0.01 1.25
N ALA A 106 16.84 0.49 1.01
CA ALA A 106 17.68 0.05 -0.10
C ALA A 106 18.01 -1.45 -0.02
N SER A 107 18.19 -1.98 1.19
CA SER A 107 18.39 -3.42 1.41
C SER A 107 17.13 -4.24 1.15
N ARG A 108 15.96 -3.73 1.58
CA ARG A 108 14.67 -4.34 1.29
C ARG A 108 14.41 -4.37 -0.22
N ASP A 109 14.57 -3.23 -0.88
CA ASP A 109 14.34 -3.10 -2.32
C ASP A 109 15.27 -4.05 -3.09
N ALA A 110 16.53 -4.17 -2.66
CA ALA A 110 17.48 -5.11 -3.26
C ALA A 110 17.09 -6.58 -3.09
N ILE A 111 16.47 -6.97 -1.97
CA ILE A 111 15.98 -8.34 -1.74
C ILE A 111 14.75 -8.60 -2.61
N VAL A 112 13.79 -7.66 -2.61
CA VAL A 112 12.55 -7.77 -3.37
C VAL A 112 12.85 -7.85 -4.87
N GLU A 113 13.76 -7.02 -5.39
CA GLU A 113 14.19 -7.06 -6.80
C GLU A 113 14.62 -8.47 -7.23
N VAL A 114 15.47 -9.15 -6.45
CA VAL A 114 15.96 -10.50 -6.82
C VAL A 114 14.88 -11.57 -6.62
N LEU A 115 13.95 -11.36 -5.69
CA LEU A 115 12.79 -12.24 -5.53
C LEU A 115 11.80 -12.10 -6.67
N GLU A 116 11.57 -10.88 -7.17
CA GLU A 116 10.77 -10.61 -8.37
C GLU A 116 11.39 -11.28 -9.60
N GLU A 117 12.72 -11.19 -9.79
CA GLU A 117 13.42 -11.94 -10.86
C GLU A 117 13.17 -13.45 -10.76
N SER A 118 13.23 -14.01 -9.55
CA SER A 118 13.02 -15.45 -9.32
C SER A 118 11.55 -15.87 -9.52
N HIS A 119 10.63 -14.96 -9.23
CA HIS A 119 9.19 -15.14 -9.44
C HIS A 119 8.84 -15.07 -10.94
N GLU A 120 9.45 -14.16 -11.69
CA GLU A 120 9.31 -14.12 -13.15
C GLU A 120 9.81 -15.42 -13.81
N ASP A 121 10.94 -15.96 -13.32
CA ASP A 121 11.47 -17.24 -13.80
C ASP A 121 10.48 -18.41 -13.59
N ILE A 122 9.88 -18.53 -12.39
CA ILE A 122 8.92 -19.62 -12.14
C ILE A 122 7.64 -19.46 -12.96
N LEU A 123 7.18 -18.22 -13.19
CA LEU A 123 6.03 -17.95 -14.06
C LEU A 123 6.35 -18.33 -15.52
N ALA A 124 7.57 -18.06 -16.00
CA ALA A 124 8.01 -18.49 -17.32
C ALA A 124 8.02 -20.02 -17.45
N GLU A 125 8.44 -20.75 -16.41
CA GLU A 125 8.36 -22.21 -16.37
C GLU A 125 6.92 -22.74 -16.40
N ILE A 126 6.02 -22.13 -15.62
CA ILE A 126 4.58 -22.46 -15.63
C ILE A 126 4.00 -22.22 -17.03
N HIS A 127 4.28 -21.07 -17.65
CA HIS A 127 3.83 -20.79 -19.02
C HIS A 127 4.36 -21.81 -20.05
N ALA A 128 5.60 -22.27 -19.89
CA ALA A 128 6.17 -23.33 -20.72
C ALA A 128 5.54 -24.71 -20.46
N ALA A 129 5.06 -24.98 -19.25
CA ALA A 129 4.26 -26.16 -18.94
C ALA A 129 2.86 -26.07 -19.58
N ILE A 130 2.18 -24.92 -19.45
CA ILE A 130 0.85 -24.66 -20.02
C ILE A 130 0.84 -24.80 -21.55
N SER A 131 1.87 -24.31 -22.25
CA SER A 131 1.96 -24.40 -23.70
C SER A 131 2.07 -25.84 -24.25
N ARG A 132 2.42 -26.80 -23.39
CA ARG A 132 2.55 -28.23 -23.73
C ARG A 132 1.31 -29.04 -23.38
N LEU A 133 0.25 -28.41 -22.87
CA LEU A 133 -0.99 -29.11 -22.51
C LEU A 133 -1.68 -29.72 -23.75
N PRO A 134 -2.39 -30.85 -23.58
CA PRO A 134 -3.20 -31.44 -24.64
C PRO A 134 -4.21 -30.44 -25.23
N GLN A 135 -4.48 -30.56 -26.53
CA GLN A 135 -5.49 -29.73 -27.18
C GLN A 135 -6.86 -29.92 -26.52
N GLY A 136 -7.46 -28.82 -26.06
CA GLY A 136 -8.76 -28.82 -25.39
C GLY A 136 -8.69 -28.74 -23.86
N ASP A 137 -7.53 -29.02 -23.27
CA ASP A 137 -7.28 -28.73 -21.85
C ASP A 137 -7.12 -27.23 -21.62
N THR A 138 -7.33 -26.80 -20.39
CA THR A 138 -7.16 -25.40 -19.98
C THR A 138 -6.31 -25.29 -18.72
N ALA A 139 -5.82 -24.09 -18.44
CA ALA A 139 -4.98 -23.80 -17.30
C ALA A 139 -5.46 -22.57 -16.53
N SER A 140 -5.17 -22.54 -15.23
CA SER A 140 -5.26 -21.36 -14.37
C SER A 140 -3.99 -21.25 -13.54
N ILE A 141 -3.57 -20.03 -13.24
CA ILE A 141 -2.40 -19.76 -12.39
C ILE A 141 -2.91 -19.09 -11.12
N ASN A 142 -2.73 -19.76 -9.99
CA ASN A 142 -2.96 -19.20 -8.67
C ASN A 142 -1.64 -18.68 -8.12
N ASP A 143 -1.42 -17.38 -8.26
CA ASP A 143 -0.20 -16.71 -7.82
C ASP A 143 -0.51 -15.68 -6.73
N PRO A 144 -0.31 -16.03 -5.44
CA PRO A 144 -0.56 -15.09 -4.35
C PRO A 144 0.50 -13.98 -4.27
N TYR A 145 1.57 -14.04 -5.09
CA TYR A 145 2.71 -13.13 -5.04
C TYR A 145 2.71 -12.10 -6.17
N THR A 146 1.74 -12.15 -7.10
CA THR A 146 1.64 -11.25 -8.27
C THR A 146 1.75 -9.77 -7.94
N TYR A 147 1.24 -9.34 -6.77
CA TYR A 147 1.20 -7.93 -6.37
C TYR A 147 2.31 -7.51 -5.44
N SER A 148 2.74 -8.42 -4.58
CA SER A 148 3.76 -8.13 -3.59
C SER A 148 4.35 -9.41 -3.03
N ILE A 149 5.67 -9.47 -2.97
CA ILE A 149 6.39 -10.48 -2.22
C ILE A 149 6.71 -9.87 -0.85
N SER A 150 5.97 -10.30 0.18
CA SER A 150 6.20 -9.83 1.55
C SER A 150 7.25 -10.70 2.23
N VAL A 151 8.32 -10.06 2.69
CA VAL A 151 9.44 -10.71 3.39
C VAL A 151 9.81 -9.97 4.66
N ASN A 152 10.30 -10.70 5.65
CA ASN A 152 10.93 -10.12 6.82
C ASN A 152 12.34 -9.62 6.45
N ALA A 153 12.41 -8.41 5.88
CA ALA A 153 13.66 -7.79 5.45
C ALA A 153 14.68 -7.70 6.61
N ASN A 154 14.24 -7.43 7.83
CA ASN A 154 15.13 -7.37 9.00
C ASN A 154 15.77 -8.73 9.28
N LEU A 155 15.00 -9.81 9.19
CA LEU A 155 15.53 -11.17 9.33
C LEU A 155 16.52 -11.50 8.21
N LEU A 156 16.17 -11.21 6.95
CA LEU A 156 17.03 -11.53 5.80
C LEU A 156 18.33 -10.71 5.79
N ILE A 157 18.27 -9.42 6.12
CA ILE A 157 19.45 -8.56 6.30
C ILE A 157 20.33 -9.09 7.43
N SER A 158 19.70 -9.53 8.53
CA SER A 158 20.41 -10.09 9.69
C SER A 158 21.10 -11.41 9.35
N GLN A 159 20.41 -12.29 8.62
CA GLN A 159 20.98 -13.56 8.13
C GLN A 159 22.16 -13.31 7.19
N PHE A 160 22.01 -12.40 6.23
CA PHE A 160 23.10 -12.02 5.33
C PHE A 160 24.31 -11.47 6.09
N CYS A 161 24.10 -10.53 7.01
CA CYS A 161 25.19 -9.94 7.79
C CYS A 161 25.88 -11.00 8.68
N ALA A 162 25.12 -11.93 9.26
CA ALA A 162 25.69 -13.03 10.04
C ALA A 162 26.43 -14.06 9.18
N SER A 163 26.15 -14.12 7.87
CA SER A 163 26.83 -15.04 6.94
C SER A 163 28.19 -14.54 6.48
N GLN A 164 28.51 -13.26 6.69
CA GLN A 164 29.77 -12.66 6.23
C GLN A 164 30.86 -12.70 7.31
N ASP A 165 32.00 -13.31 7.00
CA ASP A 165 33.18 -13.31 7.86
C ASP A 165 34.00 -12.01 7.77
N ASP A 166 33.90 -11.27 6.65
CA ASP A 166 34.57 -9.99 6.42
C ASP A 166 33.54 -8.88 6.21
N TYR A 167 33.64 -7.82 7.02
CA TYR A 167 32.77 -6.65 6.97
C TYR A 167 32.77 -5.96 5.61
N LYS A 168 33.85 -6.08 4.81
CA LYS A 168 33.91 -5.51 3.44
C LYS A 168 32.92 -6.18 2.48
N ASN A 169 32.50 -7.41 2.78
CA ASN A 169 31.54 -8.14 1.96
C ASN A 169 30.09 -7.80 2.32
N ILE A 170 29.84 -7.02 3.38
CA ILE A 170 28.51 -6.59 3.78
C ILE A 170 28.09 -5.37 2.93
N ASN A 171 27.62 -5.65 1.72
CA ASN A 171 27.11 -4.63 0.79
C ASN A 171 25.99 -5.19 -0.11
N LEU A 172 25.20 -4.29 -0.71
CA LEU A 172 24.04 -4.65 -1.53
C LEU A 172 24.39 -5.53 -2.75
N ASN A 173 25.56 -5.32 -3.35
CA ASN A 173 25.98 -6.12 -4.51
C ASN A 173 26.21 -7.57 -4.14
N GLN A 174 26.87 -7.82 -3.01
CA GLN A 174 27.11 -9.17 -2.51
C GLN A 174 25.82 -9.83 -2.02
N LEU A 175 24.91 -9.08 -1.38
CA LEU A 175 23.58 -9.56 -1.00
C LEU A 175 22.81 -10.06 -2.24
N LYS A 176 22.64 -9.20 -3.25
CA LYS A 176 21.95 -9.57 -4.50
C LYS A 176 22.61 -10.77 -5.18
N LYS A 177 23.94 -10.79 -5.23
CA LYS A 177 24.71 -11.87 -5.86
C LYS A 177 24.42 -13.22 -5.19
N LEU A 178 24.47 -13.31 -3.87
CA LEU A 178 24.23 -14.58 -3.16
C LEU A 178 22.81 -15.10 -3.35
N ILE A 179 21.82 -14.21 -3.36
CA ILE A 179 20.43 -14.60 -3.63
C ILE A 179 20.29 -15.11 -5.07
N ARG A 180 20.86 -14.40 -6.06
CA ARG A 180 20.83 -14.84 -7.48
C ARG A 180 21.53 -16.18 -7.71
N GLU A 181 22.68 -16.41 -7.06
CA GLU A 181 23.44 -17.66 -7.19
C GLU A 181 22.70 -18.86 -6.57
N ASN A 182 21.79 -18.63 -5.63
CA ASN A 182 21.04 -19.66 -4.90
C ASN A 182 19.53 -19.51 -5.07
N LYS A 183 19.08 -19.00 -6.22
CA LYS A 183 17.65 -18.77 -6.49
C LYS A 183 16.85 -20.06 -6.69
N GLU A 184 17.52 -21.17 -7.00
CA GLU A 184 16.88 -22.47 -7.17
C GLU A 184 16.14 -22.90 -5.89
N GLY A 185 14.84 -23.14 -6.01
CA GLY A 185 13.97 -23.54 -4.91
C GLY A 185 13.40 -22.39 -4.07
N LEU A 186 13.73 -21.12 -4.36
CA LEU A 186 13.05 -19.97 -3.73
C LEU A 186 11.56 -19.96 -4.07
N PHE A 187 11.25 -20.22 -5.33
CA PHE A 187 9.91 -20.43 -5.82
C PHE A 187 9.77 -21.81 -6.46
N SER A 188 8.58 -22.38 -6.31
CA SER A 188 8.15 -23.62 -6.97
C SER A 188 6.68 -23.50 -7.35
N TYR A 189 6.11 -24.53 -7.98
CA TYR A 189 4.68 -24.61 -8.19
C TYR A 189 4.14 -26.02 -8.01
N ASP A 190 2.90 -26.10 -7.52
CA ASP A 190 2.10 -27.33 -7.48
C ASP A 190 1.10 -27.34 -8.63
N VAL A 191 0.76 -28.53 -9.13
CA VAL A 191 -0.25 -28.70 -10.20
C VAL A 191 -1.39 -29.57 -9.69
N ALA A 192 -2.61 -29.03 -9.72
CA ALA A 192 -3.85 -29.77 -9.49
C ALA A 192 -4.61 -29.91 -10.82
N THR A 193 -5.18 -31.09 -11.08
CA THR A 193 -5.92 -31.38 -12.31
C THR A 193 -7.34 -31.84 -11.99
N GLU A 194 -8.33 -31.27 -12.66
CA GLU A 194 -9.74 -31.66 -12.52
C GLU A 194 -10.47 -31.72 -13.86
N THR A 195 -11.48 -32.58 -13.96
CA THR A 195 -12.38 -32.63 -15.12
C THR A 195 -13.56 -31.71 -14.89
N VAL A 196 -13.75 -30.74 -15.78
CA VAL A 196 -14.85 -29.78 -15.73
C VAL A 196 -15.87 -30.15 -16.80
N THR A 197 -17.15 -30.23 -16.41
CA THR A 197 -18.28 -30.41 -17.33
C THR A 197 -19.25 -29.26 -17.14
N MET A 198 -19.65 -28.62 -18.24
CA MET A 198 -20.58 -27.50 -18.20
C MET A 198 -21.51 -27.47 -19.41
N GLU A 199 -22.68 -26.86 -19.23
CA GLU A 199 -23.64 -26.57 -20.30
C GLU A 199 -23.34 -25.19 -20.89
N VAL A 200 -23.09 -25.14 -22.20
CA VAL A 200 -22.81 -23.91 -22.92
C VAL A 200 -23.92 -23.68 -23.95
N THR A 201 -24.62 -22.56 -23.81
CA THR A 201 -25.62 -22.11 -24.77
C THR A 201 -24.98 -21.09 -25.71
N VAL A 202 -24.98 -21.41 -27.00
CA VAL A 202 -24.55 -20.53 -28.08
C VAL A 202 -25.74 -20.20 -28.96
N ASP A 203 -25.95 -18.91 -29.22
CA ASP A 203 -27.03 -18.44 -30.09
C ASP A 203 -26.69 -18.75 -31.55
N GLY A 204 -27.63 -19.35 -32.28
CA GLY A 204 -27.42 -19.83 -33.66
C GLY A 204 -27.41 -18.74 -34.73
N GLY A 205 -27.40 -17.45 -34.37
CA GLY A 205 -27.41 -16.33 -35.30
C GLY A 205 -26.06 -16.05 -35.94
N ALA A 206 -26.06 -15.41 -37.12
CA ALA A 206 -24.84 -14.90 -37.74
C ALA A 206 -24.28 -13.71 -36.94
N GLU A 207 -23.50 -14.00 -35.90
CA GLU A 207 -22.76 -12.96 -35.18
C GLU A 207 -21.81 -12.27 -36.16
N GLY A 208 -22.06 -10.99 -36.46
CA GLY A 208 -21.25 -10.18 -37.37
C GLY A 208 -21.97 -9.62 -38.60
N GLU A 209 -23.25 -9.92 -38.83
CA GLU A 209 -24.05 -9.26 -39.89
C GLU A 209 -25.40 -8.76 -39.35
N ALA A 210 -25.69 -7.48 -39.62
CA ALA A 210 -26.98 -6.90 -39.27
C ALA A 210 -28.09 -7.48 -40.17
N GLY A 211 -28.96 -8.32 -39.61
CA GLY A 211 -30.28 -8.59 -40.17
C GLY A 211 -30.58 -10.00 -40.71
N THR A 212 -29.91 -11.06 -40.27
CA THR A 212 -30.31 -12.44 -40.60
C THR A 212 -30.80 -13.21 -39.37
N GLU A 213 -31.79 -14.07 -39.62
CA GLU A 213 -32.67 -14.75 -38.67
C GLU A 213 -31.95 -15.32 -37.44
N GLN A 214 -32.56 -15.12 -36.25
CA GLN A 214 -32.13 -15.75 -35.00
C GLN A 214 -32.22 -17.28 -35.15
N GLY A 215 -31.10 -17.93 -35.44
CA GLY A 215 -31.00 -19.38 -35.33
C GLY A 215 -31.30 -19.81 -33.89
N GLN A 216 -31.95 -20.96 -33.72
CA GLN A 216 -32.28 -21.51 -32.40
C GLN A 216 -31.01 -21.63 -31.55
N ALA A 217 -31.08 -21.14 -30.30
CA ALA A 217 -30.01 -21.32 -29.32
C ALA A 217 -29.72 -22.82 -29.15
N GLN A 218 -28.45 -23.19 -29.29
CA GLN A 218 -28.00 -24.57 -29.12
C GLN A 218 -27.24 -24.67 -27.80
N THR A 219 -27.75 -25.49 -26.89
CA THR A 219 -27.05 -25.86 -25.66
C THR A 219 -26.25 -27.12 -25.91
N GLN A 220 -24.96 -27.09 -25.60
CA GLN A 220 -24.05 -28.22 -25.71
C GLN A 220 -23.36 -28.48 -24.37
N THR A 221 -23.26 -29.75 -23.96
CA THR A 221 -22.42 -30.17 -22.85
C THR A 221 -20.97 -30.22 -23.32
N VAL A 222 -20.09 -29.44 -22.70
CA VAL A 222 -18.66 -29.47 -22.97
C VAL A 222 -17.94 -30.05 -21.75
N THR A 223 -16.98 -30.94 -22.00
CA THR A 223 -16.11 -31.51 -20.96
C THR A 223 -14.66 -31.29 -21.34
N PHE A 224 -13.87 -30.77 -20.40
CA PHE A 224 -12.44 -30.53 -20.58
C PHE A 224 -11.67 -30.73 -19.27
N THR A 225 -10.36 -30.84 -19.35
CA THR A 225 -9.50 -30.94 -18.18
C THR A 225 -8.92 -29.57 -17.84
N LYS A 226 -9.04 -29.14 -16.58
CA LYS A 226 -8.44 -27.91 -16.05
C LYS A 226 -7.22 -28.26 -15.21
N HIS A 227 -6.11 -27.57 -15.45
CA HIS A 227 -4.87 -27.67 -14.68
C HIS A 227 -4.62 -26.35 -13.93
N THR A 228 -4.61 -26.39 -12.60
CA THR A 228 -4.33 -25.23 -11.75
C THR A 228 -2.90 -25.29 -11.24
N TYR A 229 -2.08 -24.32 -11.64
CA TYR A 229 -0.71 -24.14 -11.21
C TYR A 229 -0.69 -23.16 -10.04
N THR A 230 -0.26 -23.58 -8.86
CA THR A 230 -0.18 -22.71 -7.67
C THR A 230 1.27 -22.36 -7.39
N VAL A 231 1.62 -21.08 -7.43
CA VAL A 231 2.97 -20.60 -7.09
C VAL A 231 3.18 -20.71 -5.58
N VAL A 232 4.34 -21.22 -5.18
CA VAL A 232 4.73 -21.42 -3.77
C VAL A 232 6.06 -20.74 -3.52
N TYR A 233 6.12 -19.91 -2.47
CA TYR A 233 7.36 -19.32 -1.96
C TYR A 233 7.88 -20.14 -0.78
N ALA A 234 9.17 -20.48 -0.78
CA ALA A 234 9.81 -21.28 0.26
C ALA A 234 9.88 -20.59 1.64
N GLY A 235 9.73 -19.27 1.68
CA GLY A 235 9.70 -18.47 2.91
C GLY A 235 11.08 -18.01 3.42
N ASP A 236 11.08 -17.01 4.29
CA ASP A 236 12.30 -16.36 4.80
C ASP A 236 13.24 -17.30 5.57
N SER A 237 12.72 -18.38 6.15
CA SER A 237 13.53 -19.39 6.84
C SER A 237 14.41 -20.20 5.88
N TYR A 238 14.02 -20.30 4.61
CA TYR A 238 14.78 -21.01 3.58
C TYR A 238 16.15 -20.36 3.33
N PHE A 239 16.23 -19.03 3.48
CA PHE A 239 17.45 -18.27 3.23
C PHE A 239 18.61 -18.67 4.14
N ALA A 240 18.33 -18.91 5.42
CA ALA A 240 19.37 -19.28 6.39
C ALA A 240 20.10 -20.55 5.96
N ASP A 241 19.39 -21.56 5.48
CA ASP A 241 19.96 -22.88 5.16
C ASP A 241 20.43 -22.99 3.71
N HIS A 242 19.69 -22.38 2.77
CA HIS A 242 19.83 -22.66 1.34
C HIS A 242 20.40 -21.49 0.53
N VAL A 243 20.35 -20.26 1.05
CA VAL A 243 20.89 -19.08 0.36
C VAL A 243 22.19 -18.59 1.01
N PHE A 244 22.19 -18.48 2.33
CA PHE A 244 23.33 -17.97 3.11
C PHE A 244 24.14 -19.07 3.79
N HIS A 245 23.64 -20.31 3.80
CA HIS A 245 24.30 -21.49 4.39
C HIS A 245 24.84 -21.25 5.81
N LEU A 246 24.01 -20.67 6.67
CA LEU A 246 24.35 -20.32 8.04
C LEU A 246 24.60 -21.57 8.90
N THR A 247 25.69 -21.54 9.65
CA THR A 247 25.87 -22.44 10.80
C THR A 247 24.90 -22.12 11.93
N ASP A 248 24.67 -23.06 12.86
CA ASP A 248 23.79 -22.84 14.02
C ASP A 248 24.16 -21.57 14.82
N LYS A 249 25.46 -21.29 14.95
CA LYS A 249 25.96 -20.08 15.62
C LYS A 249 25.60 -18.80 14.87
N GLN A 250 25.67 -18.82 13.53
CA GLN A 250 25.30 -17.67 12.71
C GLN A 250 23.78 -17.47 12.68
N LYS A 251 22.98 -18.55 12.77
CA LYS A 251 21.52 -18.45 12.94
C LYS A 251 21.17 -17.77 14.26
N GLU A 252 21.85 -18.12 15.35
CA GLU A 252 21.68 -17.45 16.65
C GLU A 252 22.10 -15.98 16.59
N LEU A 253 23.20 -15.66 15.91
CA LEU A 253 23.64 -14.29 15.68
C LEU A 253 22.62 -13.48 14.86
N ALA A 254 22.12 -14.04 13.77
CA ALA A 254 21.10 -13.42 12.92
C ALA A 254 19.80 -13.16 13.69
N LYS A 255 19.39 -14.09 14.55
CA LYS A 255 18.24 -13.91 15.44
C LYS A 255 18.45 -12.73 16.40
N ASN A 256 19.62 -12.64 17.02
CA ASN A 256 19.95 -11.53 17.93
C ASN A 256 19.96 -10.17 17.19
N TYR A 257 20.49 -10.13 15.96
CA TYR A 257 20.43 -8.93 15.10
C TYR A 257 18.99 -8.52 14.78
N ALA A 258 18.13 -9.48 14.42
CA ALA A 258 16.73 -9.22 14.11
C ALA A 258 15.95 -8.73 15.34
N GLU A 259 16.16 -9.33 16.51
CA GLU A 259 15.54 -8.90 17.78
C GLU A 259 15.95 -7.47 18.17
N ASN A 260 17.24 -7.13 17.98
CA ASN A 260 17.74 -5.77 18.22
C ASN A 260 17.15 -4.74 17.24
N LEU A 261 17.00 -5.10 15.97
CA LEU A 261 16.32 -4.24 14.98
C LEU A 261 14.85 -4.03 15.34
N THR A 262 14.12 -5.10 15.71
CA THR A 262 12.71 -5.01 16.11
C THR A 262 12.53 -4.18 17.39
N ALA A 263 13.44 -4.29 18.35
CA ALA A 263 13.42 -3.49 19.57
C ALA A 263 13.78 -2.01 19.33
N PHE A 264 14.65 -1.71 18.36
CA PHE A 264 15.11 -0.35 18.06
C PHE A 264 14.21 0.42 17.09
N PHE A 265 13.56 -0.27 16.15
CA PHE A 265 12.70 0.37 15.12
C PHE A 265 11.20 0.15 15.32
N GLY A 266 10.78 -0.72 16.23
CA GLY A 266 9.37 -1.08 16.38
C GLY A 266 8.80 -1.77 15.14
N THR A 267 7.60 -2.33 15.25
CA THR A 267 6.91 -2.99 14.14
C THR A 267 6.54 -1.94 13.11
N ALA A 268 7.32 -1.82 12.03
CA ALA A 268 6.94 -1.05 10.85
C ALA A 268 5.65 -1.66 10.28
N SER A 269 4.53 -0.96 10.46
CA SER A 269 3.22 -1.35 9.97
C SER A 269 3.17 -1.33 8.43
N SER A 270 2.47 -2.33 7.90
CA SER A 270 2.16 -2.64 6.50
C SER A 270 2.20 -1.49 5.49
N GLY A 271 3.05 -1.64 4.48
CA GLY A 271 3.23 -0.67 3.39
C GLY A 271 2.10 -0.63 2.37
N ILE A 272 1.16 0.30 2.53
CA ILE A 272 0.14 0.64 1.51
C ILE A 272 0.04 2.17 1.25
N VAL A 273 0.56 3.01 2.15
CA VAL A 273 0.55 4.48 2.02
C VAL A 273 1.91 5.03 2.44
N ALA A 274 2.41 6.06 1.76
CA ALA A 274 3.71 6.67 2.08
C ALA A 274 3.64 8.21 2.03
N ALA A 275 4.23 8.84 3.04
CA ALA A 275 4.55 10.26 2.97
C ALA A 275 5.83 10.44 2.14
N ILE A 276 5.76 11.26 1.08
CA ILE A 276 6.87 11.47 0.15
C ILE A 276 7.31 12.93 0.15
N ASN A 277 8.56 13.18 -0.28
CA ASN A 277 9.13 14.53 -0.42
C ASN A 277 9.05 15.39 0.87
N LEU A 278 9.12 14.74 2.04
CA LEU A 278 9.20 15.41 3.34
C LEU A 278 10.60 15.99 3.55
N SER A 279 10.70 17.10 4.28
CA SER A 279 11.98 17.66 4.70
C SER A 279 12.62 16.82 5.81
N ASP A 280 13.95 16.91 5.93
CA ASP A 280 14.70 16.25 7.01
C ASP A 280 14.22 16.71 8.39
N GLU A 281 13.82 17.98 8.52
CA GLU A 281 13.25 18.51 9.75
C GLU A 281 11.93 17.79 10.14
N VAL A 282 11.04 17.54 9.18
CA VAL A 282 9.79 16.78 9.43
C VAL A 282 10.13 15.32 9.77
N LEU A 283 11.03 14.70 9.02
CA LEU A 283 11.43 13.31 9.26
C LEU A 283 12.07 13.12 10.64
N SER A 284 12.76 14.14 11.17
CA SER A 284 13.32 14.11 12.53
C SER A 284 12.26 13.92 13.63
N TYR A 285 11.02 14.36 13.36
CA TYR A 285 9.89 14.21 14.28
C TYR A 285 9.13 12.89 14.12
N ARG A 286 9.46 12.05 13.12
CA ARG A 286 8.75 10.77 12.90
C ARG A 286 8.64 9.90 14.17
N PRO A 287 9.71 9.67 14.97
CA PRO A 287 9.57 8.90 16.20
C PRO A 287 8.64 9.54 17.24
N ALA A 288 8.60 10.87 17.31
CA ALA A 288 7.69 11.60 18.19
C ALA A 288 6.23 11.46 17.72
N VAL A 289 6.01 11.61 16.41
CA VAL A 289 4.72 11.42 15.76
C VAL A 289 4.21 9.99 15.96
N GLU A 290 5.04 8.96 15.79
CA GLU A 290 4.65 7.56 15.98
C GLU A 290 4.21 7.28 17.43
N ARG A 291 4.97 7.77 18.41
CA ARG A 291 4.61 7.64 19.83
C ARG A 291 3.28 8.33 20.15
N ALA A 292 3.12 9.56 19.68
CA ALA A 292 1.90 10.34 19.93
C ALA A 292 0.70 9.77 19.15
N ALA A 293 0.89 9.30 17.92
CA ALA A 293 -0.13 8.65 17.12
C ALA A 293 -0.64 7.37 17.79
N ALA A 294 0.28 6.53 18.28
CA ALA A 294 -0.10 5.33 19.04
C ALA A 294 -0.92 5.67 20.30
N LYS A 295 -0.56 6.73 21.02
CA LYS A 295 -1.30 7.21 22.21
C LYS A 295 -2.76 7.58 21.91
N TYR A 296 -3.04 8.10 20.71
CA TYR A 296 -4.38 8.59 20.33
C TYR A 296 -5.11 7.66 19.35
N GLY A 297 -4.59 6.45 19.09
CA GLY A 297 -5.20 5.49 18.16
C GLY A 297 -5.12 5.91 16.70
N MET A 298 -4.05 6.59 16.32
CA MET A 298 -3.80 7.20 15.01
C MET A 298 -2.59 6.58 14.29
N SER A 299 -2.14 5.39 14.71
CA SER A 299 -0.94 4.72 14.17
C SER A 299 -1.00 4.53 12.65
N ASP A 300 -2.17 4.26 12.09
CA ASP A 300 -2.36 4.07 10.65
C ASP A 300 -2.26 5.38 9.84
N TYR A 301 -2.23 6.53 10.52
CA TYR A 301 -2.21 7.87 9.91
C TYR A 301 -0.87 8.60 10.11
N VAL A 302 0.18 7.92 10.56
CA VAL A 302 1.51 8.54 10.81
C VAL A 302 2.01 9.32 9.60
N ASP A 303 1.87 8.77 8.40
CA ASP A 303 2.30 9.45 7.18
C ASP A 303 1.40 10.63 6.79
N LEU A 304 0.10 10.57 7.08
CA LEU A 304 -0.80 11.72 6.90
C LEU A 304 -0.42 12.85 7.87
N ILE A 305 -0.10 12.51 9.12
CA ILE A 305 0.32 13.47 10.15
C ILE A 305 1.61 14.17 9.73
N LEU A 306 2.58 13.44 9.16
CA LEU A 306 3.82 14.02 8.65
C LEU A 306 3.59 14.91 7.42
N ALA A 307 2.65 14.55 6.53
CA ALA A 307 2.27 15.40 5.40
C ALA A 307 1.61 16.72 5.85
N VAL A 308 0.76 16.67 6.88
CA VAL A 308 0.19 17.87 7.53
C VAL A 308 1.30 18.71 8.15
N MET A 309 2.22 18.11 8.93
CA MET A 309 3.37 18.82 9.50
C MET A 309 4.22 19.52 8.43
N MET A 310 4.43 18.83 7.30
CA MET A 310 5.17 19.37 6.17
C MET A 310 4.50 20.62 5.59
N GLN A 311 3.18 20.60 5.47
CA GLN A 311 2.43 21.76 5.00
C GLN A 311 2.38 22.90 6.03
N GLU A 312 2.21 22.58 7.31
CA GLU A 312 2.06 23.58 8.38
C GLU A 312 3.34 24.36 8.64
N SER A 313 4.46 23.67 8.73
CA SER A 313 5.73 24.28 9.15
C SER A 313 6.94 23.80 8.35
N GLY A 314 6.82 22.70 7.61
CA GLY A 314 7.97 22.00 7.07
C GLY A 314 8.93 21.52 8.16
N GLY A 315 8.41 21.24 9.37
CA GLY A 315 9.18 20.83 10.54
C GLY A 315 9.94 21.97 11.24
N ARG A 316 9.70 23.23 10.84
CA ARG A 316 10.43 24.40 11.36
C ARG A 316 9.68 25.08 12.49
N GLY A 317 10.43 25.77 13.36
CA GLY A 317 9.86 26.44 14.53
C GLY A 317 9.51 25.46 15.65
N LEU A 318 8.80 25.94 16.66
CA LEU A 318 8.45 25.13 17.84
C LEU A 318 6.99 24.65 17.83
N ASP A 319 6.11 25.34 17.12
CA ASP A 319 4.74 24.91 16.87
C ASP A 319 4.67 24.18 15.51
N VAL A 320 5.25 22.98 15.47
CA VAL A 320 5.50 22.23 14.23
C VAL A 320 4.24 21.77 13.51
N MET A 321 3.11 21.64 14.22
CA MET A 321 1.78 21.35 13.64
C MET A 321 0.89 22.59 13.51
N GLN A 322 1.41 23.80 13.83
CA GLN A 322 0.63 25.05 13.93
C GLN A 322 -0.67 24.89 14.74
N ALA A 323 -0.59 24.17 15.86
CA ALA A 323 -1.76 23.77 16.65
C ALA A 323 -2.09 24.75 17.78
N ALA A 324 -1.34 25.86 17.94
CA ALA A 324 -1.54 26.80 19.04
C ALA A 324 -2.95 27.41 19.09
N GLU A 325 -3.57 27.65 17.94
CA GLU A 325 -4.90 28.25 17.86
C GLU A 325 -6.04 27.23 18.09
N GLY A 326 -5.72 25.93 18.09
CA GLY A 326 -6.66 24.82 18.26
C GLY A 326 -7.24 24.70 19.67
N GLY A 327 -8.35 23.98 19.79
CA GLY A 327 -9.07 23.73 21.05
C GLY A 327 -8.38 22.71 21.96
N PHE A 328 -7.53 21.84 21.43
CA PHE A 328 -6.75 20.88 22.25
C PHE A 328 -5.51 21.50 22.91
N ASN A 329 -5.11 22.71 22.49
CA ASN A 329 -4.11 23.49 23.21
C ASN A 329 -4.71 24.04 24.51
N THR A 330 -4.25 23.54 25.64
CA THR A 330 -4.67 23.96 26.99
C THR A 330 -3.51 24.55 27.81
N ARG A 331 -2.29 24.55 27.26
CA ARG A 331 -1.05 24.92 27.96
C ARG A 331 -0.47 26.25 27.51
N TYR A 332 -0.65 26.62 26.24
CA TYR A 332 -0.03 27.81 25.64
C TYR A 332 -1.07 28.80 25.14
N PRO A 333 -0.74 30.09 24.96
CA PRO A 333 -1.67 31.07 24.42
C PRO A 333 -2.17 30.69 23.01
N HIS A 334 -3.46 30.94 22.74
CA HIS A 334 -4.08 30.76 21.43
C HIS A 334 -3.72 31.92 20.49
N VAL A 335 -2.47 31.95 20.06
CA VAL A 335 -1.94 32.90 19.09
C VAL A 335 -1.03 32.15 18.12
N PRO A 336 -0.85 32.63 16.87
CA PRO A 336 0.04 31.99 15.90
C PRO A 336 1.44 31.76 16.50
N ASN A 337 1.96 30.54 16.36
CA ASN A 337 3.24 30.09 16.94
C ASN A 337 3.33 30.20 18.48
N GLY A 338 2.21 30.15 19.19
CA GLY A 338 2.15 30.27 20.65
C GLY A 338 2.71 29.07 21.42
N ILE A 339 2.74 27.87 20.81
CA ILE A 339 3.32 26.67 21.40
C ILE A 339 4.85 26.72 21.27
N THR A 340 5.53 26.52 22.40
CA THR A 340 7.01 26.51 22.48
C THR A 340 7.60 25.11 22.75
N ASP A 341 6.76 24.08 22.68
CA ASP A 341 7.08 22.69 22.96
C ASP A 341 6.66 21.83 21.73
N PRO A 342 7.61 21.40 20.89
CA PRO A 342 7.30 20.66 19.65
C PRO A 342 6.55 19.35 19.87
N GLU A 343 6.90 18.60 20.93
CA GLU A 343 6.20 17.35 21.28
C GLU A 343 4.74 17.65 21.66
N TYR A 344 4.50 18.75 22.38
CA TYR A 344 3.14 19.19 22.69
C TYR A 344 2.37 19.69 21.47
N SER A 345 3.04 20.38 20.54
CA SER A 345 2.43 20.77 19.25
C SER A 345 1.99 19.53 18.46
N ILE A 346 2.82 18.48 18.41
CA ILE A 346 2.49 17.19 17.80
C ILE A 346 1.27 16.56 18.45
N GLU A 347 1.23 16.48 19.79
CA GLU A 347 0.08 15.91 20.48
C GLU A 347 -1.23 16.70 20.25
N CYS A 348 -1.17 18.03 20.20
CA CYS A 348 -2.34 18.86 19.91
C CYS A 348 -2.79 18.68 18.46
N GLY A 349 -1.87 18.77 17.49
CA GLY A 349 -2.17 18.61 16.07
C GLY A 349 -2.75 17.23 15.74
N ILE A 350 -2.25 16.15 16.36
CA ILE A 350 -2.82 14.81 16.16
C ILE A 350 -4.25 14.72 16.68
N GLN A 351 -4.56 15.34 17.83
CA GLN A 351 -5.92 15.33 18.35
C GLN A 351 -6.88 16.17 17.51
N GLU A 352 -6.44 17.34 17.00
CA GLU A 352 -7.22 18.16 16.07
C GLU A 352 -7.50 17.38 14.77
N LEU A 353 -6.47 16.76 14.18
CA LEU A 353 -6.61 15.98 12.95
C LEU A 353 -7.51 14.75 13.17
N LYS A 354 -7.34 14.03 14.27
CA LYS A 354 -8.21 12.91 14.64
C LYS A 354 -9.66 13.37 14.75
N TYR A 355 -9.92 14.48 15.44
CA TYR A 355 -11.27 15.00 15.59
C TYR A 355 -11.89 15.36 14.24
N ALA A 356 -11.12 15.96 13.33
CA ALA A 356 -11.56 16.25 11.97
C ALA A 356 -11.86 14.97 11.17
N LEU A 357 -11.02 13.95 11.27
CA LEU A 357 -11.20 12.65 10.60
C LEU A 357 -12.45 11.91 11.10
N ASP A 358 -12.62 11.84 12.43
CA ASP A 358 -13.80 11.24 13.05
C ASP A 358 -15.09 11.97 12.59
N LYS A 359 -15.05 13.31 12.59
CA LYS A 359 -16.21 14.13 12.21
C LYS A 359 -16.53 14.05 10.72
N ALA A 360 -15.52 13.90 9.87
CA ALA A 360 -15.69 13.64 8.45
C ALA A 360 -16.22 12.22 8.16
N GLY A 361 -16.19 11.31 9.14
CA GLY A 361 -16.60 9.91 8.97
C GLY A 361 -15.58 9.07 8.20
N CYS A 362 -14.29 9.37 8.35
CA CYS A 362 -13.21 8.67 7.65
C CYS A 362 -13.11 7.20 8.10
N THR A 363 -13.00 6.28 7.14
CA THR A 363 -12.95 4.83 7.43
C THR A 363 -11.54 4.22 7.43
N GLY A 364 -10.52 4.97 7.04
CA GLY A 364 -9.13 4.51 7.00
C GLY A 364 -8.18 5.46 6.26
N PRO A 365 -6.86 5.18 6.25
CA PRO A 365 -5.84 6.06 5.66
C PRO A 365 -5.92 6.18 4.12
N THR A 366 -6.73 5.36 3.46
CA THR A 366 -6.96 5.36 2.01
C THR A 366 -8.27 6.06 1.58
N ASP A 367 -9.10 6.50 2.53
CA ASP A 367 -10.39 7.17 2.28
C ASP A 367 -10.18 8.65 1.91
N LEU A 368 -9.66 8.90 0.70
CA LEU A 368 -9.27 10.24 0.26
C LEU A 368 -10.43 11.25 0.28
N ASP A 369 -11.66 10.84 0.01
CA ASP A 369 -12.78 11.77 -0.06
C ASP A 369 -13.15 12.31 1.34
N ARG A 370 -13.13 11.46 2.37
CA ARG A 370 -13.29 11.91 3.76
C ARG A 370 -12.03 12.58 4.32
N ILE A 371 -10.84 12.15 3.90
CA ILE A 371 -9.57 12.80 4.29
C ILE A 371 -9.52 14.24 3.76
N LYS A 372 -9.90 14.50 2.50
CA LYS A 372 -9.95 15.88 1.95
C LYS A 372 -10.86 16.79 2.78
N LEU A 373 -12.03 16.29 3.17
CA LEU A 373 -12.96 17.01 4.05
C LEU A 373 -12.36 17.28 5.43
N ALA A 374 -11.70 16.27 6.03
CA ALA A 374 -11.03 16.41 7.32
C ALA A 374 -9.85 17.40 7.26
N LEU A 375 -9.03 17.36 6.21
CA LEU A 375 -7.89 18.27 6.01
C LEU A 375 -8.36 19.72 5.90
N GLN A 376 -9.40 19.99 5.11
CA GLN A 376 -9.94 21.34 5.03
C GLN A 376 -10.63 21.76 6.35
N GLY A 377 -11.20 20.81 7.09
CA GLY A 377 -11.69 21.02 8.45
C GLY A 377 -10.58 21.31 9.48
N TYR A 378 -9.38 20.75 9.31
CA TYR A 378 -8.19 21.10 10.09
C TYR A 378 -7.77 22.55 9.81
N ASN A 379 -7.78 22.95 8.53
CA ASN A 379 -7.39 24.30 8.11
C ASN A 379 -8.40 25.41 8.47
N TYR A 380 -9.71 25.17 8.31
CA TYR A 380 -10.77 26.17 8.53
C TYR A 380 -11.46 26.06 9.88
N GLY A 381 -11.17 25.01 10.64
CA GLY A 381 -11.90 24.60 11.81
C GLY A 381 -13.08 23.68 11.47
N SER A 382 -13.43 22.83 12.43
CA SER A 382 -14.38 21.72 12.24
C SER A 382 -15.82 22.10 11.86
N ALA A 383 -16.20 23.38 11.96
CA ALA A 383 -17.50 23.88 11.50
C ALA A 383 -17.64 23.82 9.97
N TYR A 384 -16.53 23.89 9.23
CA TYR A 384 -16.53 23.69 7.79
C TYR A 384 -17.04 22.29 7.39
N ILE A 385 -16.73 21.27 8.20
CA ILE A 385 -17.11 19.88 7.91
C ILE A 385 -18.63 19.75 7.85
N ASP A 386 -19.35 20.27 8.85
CA ASP A 386 -20.82 20.23 8.89
C ASP A 386 -21.41 21.00 7.71
N TRP A 387 -20.88 22.20 7.44
CA TRP A 387 -21.35 23.07 6.37
C TRP A 387 -21.16 22.44 4.98
N ALA A 388 -20.00 21.83 4.72
CA ALA A 388 -19.69 21.19 3.45
C ALA A 388 -20.52 19.91 3.26
N MET A 389 -20.76 19.16 4.34
CA MET A 389 -21.65 18.00 4.33
C MET A 389 -23.11 18.37 4.03
N GLU A 390 -23.62 19.45 4.64
CA GLU A 390 -24.99 19.93 4.39
C GLU A 390 -25.16 20.47 2.97
N ARG A 391 -24.16 21.19 2.48
CA ARG A 391 -24.22 21.87 1.18
C ARG A 391 -23.99 20.93 0.00
N ASP A 392 -22.96 20.09 0.06
CA ASP A 392 -22.44 19.34 -1.09
C ASP A 392 -22.15 17.85 -0.77
N GLY A 393 -22.48 17.38 0.44
CA GLY A 393 -22.26 15.98 0.84
C GLY A 393 -20.81 15.60 1.14
N GLY A 394 -19.88 16.56 1.09
CA GLY A 394 -18.44 16.34 1.29
C GLY A 394 -17.58 17.51 0.84
N TYR A 395 -16.27 17.27 0.70
CA TYR A 395 -15.33 18.28 0.21
C TYR A 395 -15.49 18.51 -1.30
N THR A 396 -15.55 19.78 -1.69
CA THR A 396 -15.28 20.21 -3.07
C THR A 396 -14.38 21.43 -3.04
N LYS A 397 -13.58 21.64 -4.09
CA LYS A 397 -12.72 22.83 -4.17
C LYS A 397 -13.55 24.11 -4.18
N GLU A 398 -14.70 24.06 -4.86
CA GLU A 398 -15.67 25.13 -4.96
C GLU A 398 -16.23 25.51 -3.60
N ASN A 399 -16.55 24.54 -2.75
CA ASN A 399 -17.11 24.84 -1.43
C ASN A 399 -16.04 25.30 -0.42
N ALA A 400 -14.79 24.87 -0.55
CA ALA A 400 -13.67 25.42 0.22
C ALA A 400 -13.47 26.92 -0.11
N ILE A 401 -13.46 27.27 -1.40
CA ILE A 401 -13.38 28.66 -1.86
C ILE A 401 -14.57 29.47 -1.32
N ALA A 402 -15.79 28.96 -1.50
CA ALA A 402 -17.01 29.64 -1.08
C ALA A 402 -17.09 29.84 0.44
N TYR A 403 -16.62 28.86 1.23
CA TYR A 403 -16.58 28.99 2.68
C TYR A 403 -15.60 30.07 3.11
N SER A 404 -14.38 30.09 2.54
CA SER A 404 -13.39 31.13 2.82
C SER A 404 -13.91 32.52 2.47
N ASP A 405 -14.54 32.70 1.31
CA ASP A 405 -15.13 33.98 0.88
C ASP A 405 -16.28 34.41 1.80
N MET A 406 -17.13 33.46 2.21
CA MET A 406 -18.20 33.69 3.18
C MET A 406 -17.63 34.14 4.54
N MET A 407 -16.54 33.53 5.01
CA MET A 407 -15.89 33.91 6.27
C MET A 407 -15.26 35.30 6.18
N CYS A 408 -14.60 35.63 5.08
CA CYS A 408 -14.04 36.98 4.83
C CYS A 408 -15.12 38.07 4.75
N ALA A 409 -16.33 37.74 4.27
CA ALA A 409 -17.43 38.69 4.20
C ALA A 409 -18.08 39.01 5.56
N ARG A 410 -17.70 38.30 6.65
CA ARG A 410 -18.27 38.55 7.98
C ARG A 410 -17.76 39.88 8.53
N PRO A 411 -18.64 40.75 9.08
CA PRO A 411 -18.22 42.03 9.68
C PRO A 411 -17.21 41.88 10.82
N SER A 412 -17.15 40.72 11.45
CA SER A 412 -16.24 40.39 12.55
C SER A 412 -14.87 39.87 12.09
N TRP A 413 -14.67 39.63 10.78
CA TRP A 413 -13.41 39.15 10.24
C TRP A 413 -12.67 40.28 9.52
N PRO A 414 -11.57 40.81 10.07
CA PRO A 414 -10.93 42.01 9.54
C PRO A 414 -9.94 41.74 8.40
N TYR A 415 -9.76 40.48 7.99
CA TYR A 415 -8.78 40.07 6.99
C TYR A 415 -9.42 39.70 5.65
N ASP A 416 -8.67 39.84 4.56
CA ASP A 416 -9.07 39.46 3.20
C ASP A 416 -8.93 37.96 2.92
N ARG A 417 -8.35 37.22 3.87
CA ARG A 417 -8.11 35.77 3.79
C ARG A 417 -8.66 35.06 5.02
N TYR A 418 -9.28 33.91 4.80
CA TYR A 418 -9.64 32.94 5.84
C TYR A 418 -9.07 31.58 5.44
N GLY A 419 -8.07 31.12 6.20
CA GLY A 419 -7.25 29.93 5.94
C GLY A 419 -6.68 29.83 4.51
N ASP A 420 -6.44 28.60 4.05
CA ASP A 420 -5.89 28.28 2.74
C ASP A 420 -6.93 27.52 1.89
N LYS A 421 -7.33 28.12 0.76
CA LYS A 421 -8.32 27.56 -0.17
C LYS A 421 -7.81 26.32 -0.92
N GLU A 422 -6.49 26.15 -0.97
CA GLU A 422 -5.79 25.09 -1.70
C GLU A 422 -5.16 24.09 -0.72
N TYR A 423 -5.51 24.16 0.56
CA TYR A 423 -4.85 23.41 1.64
C TYR A 423 -4.81 21.91 1.39
N VAL A 424 -5.93 21.35 0.89
CA VAL A 424 -6.03 19.93 0.52
C VAL A 424 -4.99 19.56 -0.55
N ASP A 425 -4.89 20.33 -1.63
CA ASP A 425 -3.94 20.06 -2.71
C ASP A 425 -2.49 20.19 -2.20
N HIS A 426 -2.25 21.16 -1.29
CA HIS A 426 -0.94 21.38 -0.69
C HIS A 426 -0.50 20.30 0.30
N VAL A 427 -1.41 19.65 1.03
CA VAL A 427 -1.08 18.51 1.90
C VAL A 427 -0.92 17.24 1.06
N LEU A 428 -1.87 16.96 0.15
CA LEU A 428 -1.90 15.70 -0.60
C LEU A 428 -0.71 15.52 -1.56
N ARG A 429 -0.01 16.59 -1.96
CA ARG A 429 1.27 16.44 -2.69
C ARG A 429 2.35 15.67 -1.91
N TYR A 430 2.22 15.59 -0.58
CA TYR A 430 3.13 14.87 0.31
C TYR A 430 2.55 13.54 0.82
N TYR A 431 1.32 13.18 0.45
CA TYR A 431 0.62 11.99 0.94
C TYR A 431 0.11 11.15 -0.24
N GLN A 432 0.85 10.09 -0.59
CA GLN A 432 0.55 9.26 -1.75
C GLN A 432 0.16 7.83 -1.35
N ILE A 433 -0.87 7.30 -2.02
CA ILE A 433 -1.30 5.90 -1.94
C ILE A 433 -0.53 5.12 -3.00
N THR A 434 0.29 4.15 -2.59
CA THR A 434 1.06 3.28 -3.50
C THR A 434 0.35 1.93 -3.68
N ALA A 435 -0.94 1.97 -4.03
CA ALA A 435 -1.72 0.93 -4.71
C ALA A 435 -3.23 1.29 -4.69
N SER A 436 -3.72 1.67 -5.86
CA SER A 436 -5.10 1.70 -6.40
C SER A 436 -6.29 2.04 -5.49
N GLY A 437 -6.86 3.23 -5.68
CA GLY A 437 -8.21 3.60 -5.25
C GLY A 437 -8.67 4.93 -5.83
N GLY A 438 -9.00 4.99 -7.13
CA GLY A 438 -9.26 6.23 -7.86
C GLY A 438 -10.74 6.61 -8.02
N SER A 439 -11.01 7.91 -7.85
CA SER A 439 -12.12 8.70 -8.40
C SER A 439 -11.73 9.26 -9.78
N TYR A 440 -12.72 9.50 -10.65
CA TYR A 440 -12.64 9.73 -12.11
C TYR A 440 -11.59 10.76 -12.57
N PRO A 441 -10.44 10.32 -13.13
CA PRO A 441 -9.42 11.21 -13.69
C PRO A 441 -9.66 11.51 -15.16
N ALA A 442 -8.89 12.46 -15.71
CA ALA A 442 -8.83 12.81 -17.13
C ALA A 442 -8.62 11.62 -18.11
N ASN A 443 -8.32 10.43 -17.58
CA ASN A 443 -8.04 9.18 -18.29
C ASN A 443 -9.13 8.11 -18.13
N GLY A 444 -10.37 8.48 -17.77
CA GLY A 444 -11.49 7.53 -17.70
C GLY A 444 -11.37 6.51 -16.56
N MET A 445 -12.20 5.47 -16.60
CA MET A 445 -12.18 4.36 -15.63
C MET A 445 -10.79 3.74 -15.56
N GLN A 446 -10.31 3.47 -14.34
CA GLN A 446 -9.00 2.86 -14.08
C GLN A 446 -9.04 1.35 -14.32
N ILE A 447 -9.43 0.97 -15.54
CA ILE A 447 -9.48 -0.41 -16.00
C ILE A 447 -8.04 -0.84 -16.30
N PRO A 448 -7.55 -1.96 -15.74
CA PRO A 448 -6.23 -2.48 -16.09
C PRO A 448 -6.17 -2.75 -17.59
N HIS A 449 -4.98 -2.56 -18.18
CA HIS A 449 -4.76 -2.82 -19.59
C HIS A 449 -3.97 -4.12 -19.75
N TYR A 450 -4.63 -5.13 -20.32
CA TYR A 450 -3.99 -6.40 -20.66
C TYR A 450 -3.81 -6.48 -22.17
N LEU A 451 -2.59 -6.81 -22.60
CA LEU A 451 -2.31 -7.11 -24.00
C LEU A 451 -2.45 -8.61 -24.22
N GLN A 452 -3.30 -9.01 -25.16
CA GLN A 452 -3.49 -10.42 -25.50
C GLN A 452 -2.18 -11.06 -26.00
N THR A 453 -1.28 -10.26 -26.58
CA THR A 453 0.03 -10.69 -27.10
C THR A 453 0.97 -11.20 -26.02
N ASP A 454 0.81 -10.75 -24.77
CA ASP A 454 1.62 -11.20 -23.64
C ASP A 454 1.33 -12.66 -23.27
N TYR A 455 0.18 -13.18 -23.74
CA TYR A 455 -0.30 -14.53 -23.48
C TYR A 455 -0.13 -15.45 -24.70
N GLY A 456 0.91 -15.21 -25.50
CA GLY A 456 1.18 -15.98 -26.74
C GLY A 456 1.39 -17.47 -26.53
N ASN A 457 1.78 -17.89 -25.33
CA ASN A 457 2.04 -19.28 -24.96
C ASN A 457 0.82 -20.00 -24.35
N ILE A 458 -0.30 -19.31 -24.15
CA ILE A 458 -1.48 -19.88 -23.51
C ILE A 458 -2.47 -20.37 -24.59
N PRO A 459 -2.74 -21.69 -24.69
CA PRO A 459 -3.62 -22.23 -25.72
C PRO A 459 -5.05 -21.68 -25.63
N TYR A 460 -5.61 -21.30 -26.78
CA TYR A 460 -7.03 -20.93 -26.89
C TYR A 460 -7.53 -21.16 -28.32
N GLY A 461 -8.59 -21.95 -28.47
CA GLY A 461 -9.14 -22.36 -29.75
C GLY A 461 -8.14 -23.16 -30.60
N GLY A 462 -7.96 -22.75 -31.86
CA GLY A 462 -6.95 -23.31 -32.77
C GLY A 462 -5.55 -22.70 -32.66
N GLY A 463 -5.32 -21.78 -31.71
CA GLY A 463 -4.06 -21.06 -31.53
C GLY A 463 -3.81 -20.74 -30.06
N SER A 464 -3.53 -19.46 -29.76
CA SER A 464 -3.33 -18.95 -28.39
C SER A 464 -4.20 -17.73 -28.08
N ILE A 465 -4.17 -17.26 -26.84
CA ILE A 465 -4.79 -15.99 -26.45
C ILE A 465 -4.28 -14.85 -27.34
N ALA A 466 -2.98 -14.83 -27.68
CA ALA A 466 -2.44 -13.80 -28.57
C ALA A 466 -3.09 -13.79 -29.96
N SER A 467 -3.49 -14.93 -30.51
CA SER A 467 -4.09 -15.00 -31.84
C SER A 467 -5.60 -14.87 -31.87
N SER A 468 -6.31 -15.19 -30.77
CA SER A 468 -7.77 -15.33 -30.79
C SER A 468 -8.48 -14.86 -29.51
N GLY A 469 -7.74 -14.32 -28.55
CA GLY A 469 -8.21 -14.00 -27.20
C GLY A 469 -8.65 -12.55 -26.99
N CYS A 470 -8.93 -11.76 -28.04
CA CYS A 470 -9.35 -10.36 -27.87
C CYS A 470 -10.61 -10.21 -27.01
N GLY A 471 -11.57 -11.13 -27.12
CA GLY A 471 -12.78 -11.18 -26.29
C GLY A 471 -12.47 -11.46 -24.81
N PRO A 472 -11.89 -12.61 -24.46
CA PRO A 472 -11.52 -12.94 -23.08
C PRO A 472 -10.55 -11.93 -22.44
N THR A 473 -9.61 -11.39 -23.21
CA THR A 473 -8.70 -10.34 -22.73
C THR A 473 -9.47 -9.05 -22.42
N SER A 474 -10.41 -8.66 -23.29
CA SER A 474 -11.29 -7.50 -23.03
C SER A 474 -12.17 -7.71 -21.81
N PHE A 475 -12.71 -8.91 -21.63
CA PHE A 475 -13.51 -9.25 -20.47
C PHE A 475 -12.68 -9.26 -19.18
N ALA A 476 -11.48 -9.85 -19.19
CA ALA A 476 -10.55 -9.87 -18.05
C ALA A 476 -10.26 -8.44 -17.53
N MET A 477 -10.04 -7.49 -18.43
CA MET A 477 -9.88 -6.07 -18.09
C MET A 477 -11.09 -5.52 -17.33
N ILE A 478 -12.30 -5.71 -17.88
CA ILE A 478 -13.55 -5.23 -17.26
C ILE A 478 -13.85 -5.95 -15.94
N ALA A 479 -13.70 -7.27 -15.90
CA ALA A 479 -13.96 -8.08 -14.73
C ALA A 479 -13.04 -7.69 -13.57
N SER A 480 -11.77 -7.42 -13.87
CA SER A 480 -10.82 -6.95 -12.86
C SER A 480 -11.25 -5.61 -12.26
N TYR A 481 -11.68 -4.68 -13.12
CA TYR A 481 -12.20 -3.39 -12.68
C TYR A 481 -13.50 -3.51 -11.85
N LEU A 482 -14.47 -4.31 -12.29
CA LEU A 482 -15.78 -4.41 -11.64
C LEU A 482 -15.75 -5.19 -10.32
N THR A 483 -14.88 -6.20 -10.22
CA THR A 483 -14.75 -7.02 -9.00
C THR A 483 -13.78 -6.43 -8.00
N GLY A 484 -12.89 -5.52 -8.43
CA GLY A 484 -11.77 -5.04 -7.63
C GLY A 484 -10.73 -6.13 -7.37
N THR A 485 -10.73 -7.21 -8.16
CA THR A 485 -9.83 -8.36 -7.99
C THR A 485 -9.11 -8.71 -9.29
N THR A 486 -7.98 -9.40 -9.11
CA THR A 486 -7.18 -10.11 -10.11
C THR A 486 -7.87 -11.02 -11.11
N ILE A 487 -8.44 -10.57 -12.23
CA ILE A 487 -8.92 -11.49 -13.28
C ILE A 487 -8.05 -11.38 -14.54
N THR A 488 -7.15 -12.35 -14.75
CA THR A 488 -6.27 -12.37 -15.92
C THR A 488 -6.99 -12.96 -17.16
N PRO A 489 -6.46 -12.75 -18.38
CA PRO A 489 -6.94 -13.43 -19.59
C PRO A 489 -6.90 -14.96 -19.49
N ILE A 490 -5.99 -15.53 -18.69
CA ILE A 490 -5.92 -16.97 -18.41
C ILE A 490 -7.16 -17.38 -17.60
N ASP A 491 -7.47 -16.64 -16.52
CA ASP A 491 -8.62 -16.94 -15.67
C ASP A 491 -9.92 -16.84 -16.45
N ALA A 492 -10.04 -15.81 -17.29
CA ALA A 492 -11.21 -15.53 -18.13
C ALA A 492 -11.57 -16.67 -19.09
N ILE A 493 -10.61 -17.53 -19.46
CA ILE A 493 -10.85 -18.74 -20.25
C ILE A 493 -10.82 -20.03 -19.42
N SER A 494 -10.14 -20.05 -18.26
CA SER A 494 -9.90 -21.28 -17.48
C SER A 494 -11.18 -21.98 -16.99
N TRP A 495 -12.24 -21.21 -16.75
CA TRP A 495 -13.52 -21.72 -16.26
C TRP A 495 -14.38 -22.35 -17.36
N CYS A 496 -14.16 -21.95 -18.63
CA CYS A 496 -14.96 -22.40 -19.77
C CYS A 496 -14.16 -23.12 -20.86
N GLY A 497 -12.83 -23.16 -20.76
CA GLY A 497 -11.94 -23.64 -21.81
C GLY A 497 -12.25 -23.03 -23.17
N ASN A 498 -12.31 -23.88 -24.20
CA ASN A 498 -12.66 -23.48 -25.57
C ASN A 498 -14.17 -23.42 -25.85
N SER A 499 -15.03 -23.55 -24.84
CA SER A 499 -16.48 -23.71 -25.07
C SER A 499 -17.14 -22.51 -25.75
N TYR A 500 -16.58 -21.31 -25.55
CA TYR A 500 -17.01 -20.07 -26.20
C TYR A 500 -16.07 -19.61 -27.33
N TYR A 501 -15.15 -20.47 -27.76
CA TYR A 501 -14.32 -20.19 -28.93
C TYR A 501 -15.11 -20.43 -30.23
N LYS A 502 -15.12 -19.44 -31.11
CA LYS A 502 -15.70 -19.54 -32.45
C LYS A 502 -14.59 -19.69 -33.50
N PRO A 503 -14.47 -20.86 -34.16
CA PRO A 503 -13.44 -21.09 -35.17
C PRO A 503 -13.39 -20.00 -36.24
N GLY A 504 -12.21 -19.43 -36.47
CA GLY A 504 -11.97 -18.39 -37.47
C GLY A 504 -12.49 -16.99 -37.12
N VAL A 505 -13.20 -16.81 -36.00
CA VAL A 505 -13.78 -15.52 -35.58
C VAL A 505 -13.25 -15.06 -34.21
N GLY A 506 -12.98 -15.99 -33.29
CA GLY A 506 -12.48 -15.67 -31.95
C GLY A 506 -13.43 -16.15 -30.86
N THR A 507 -14.29 -15.26 -30.35
CA THR A 507 -15.15 -15.54 -29.18
C THR A 507 -16.61 -15.26 -29.49
N TYR A 508 -17.50 -16.18 -29.10
CA TYR A 508 -18.96 -16.01 -29.23
C TYR A 508 -19.46 -14.85 -28.37
N TRP A 509 -20.49 -14.15 -28.81
CA TRP A 509 -21.08 -13.02 -28.10
C TRP A 509 -21.76 -13.43 -26.79
N SER A 510 -22.32 -14.65 -26.75
CA SER A 510 -22.93 -15.22 -25.53
C SER A 510 -21.93 -15.41 -24.38
N TYR A 511 -20.62 -15.38 -24.68
CA TYR A 511 -19.56 -15.40 -23.67
C TYR A 511 -19.70 -14.28 -22.64
N PHE A 512 -20.04 -13.06 -23.04
CA PHE A 512 -19.94 -11.91 -22.15
C PHE A 512 -20.93 -11.98 -20.98
N GLN A 513 -22.17 -12.39 -21.22
CA GLN A 513 -23.13 -12.59 -20.11
C GLN A 513 -22.73 -13.81 -19.26
N ALA A 514 -22.35 -14.93 -19.89
CA ALA A 514 -21.98 -16.13 -19.15
C ALA A 514 -20.73 -15.93 -18.27
N ALA A 515 -19.72 -15.23 -18.78
CA ALA A 515 -18.54 -14.84 -18.02
C ALA A 515 -18.91 -13.84 -16.92
N SER A 516 -19.78 -12.87 -17.21
CA SER A 516 -20.27 -11.91 -16.20
C SER A 516 -20.97 -12.62 -15.04
N ASP A 517 -21.78 -13.65 -15.32
CA ASP A 517 -22.44 -14.46 -14.30
C ASP A 517 -21.43 -15.28 -13.48
N HIS A 518 -20.44 -15.90 -14.15
CA HIS A 518 -19.40 -16.70 -13.49
C HIS A 518 -18.55 -15.89 -12.51
N PHE A 519 -18.06 -14.72 -12.94
CA PHE A 519 -17.19 -13.85 -12.13
C PHE A 519 -17.96 -12.88 -11.24
N GLY A 520 -19.29 -12.86 -11.34
CA GLY A 520 -20.14 -11.99 -10.55
C GLY A 520 -20.06 -10.51 -10.96
N CYS A 521 -19.84 -10.20 -12.23
CA CYS A 521 -19.76 -8.84 -12.77
C CYS A 521 -21.13 -8.18 -13.03
N GLY A 522 -22.24 -8.91 -12.84
CA GLY A 522 -23.60 -8.36 -12.95
C GLY A 522 -24.24 -8.53 -14.32
N ALA A 523 -25.29 -7.75 -14.61
CA ALA A 523 -26.02 -7.84 -15.86
C ALA A 523 -25.27 -7.16 -17.01
N VAL A 524 -25.32 -7.77 -18.20
CA VAL A 524 -24.74 -7.25 -19.43
C VAL A 524 -25.86 -6.83 -20.39
N THR A 525 -25.88 -5.56 -20.77
CA THR A 525 -26.83 -5.04 -21.75
C THR A 525 -26.16 -4.97 -23.12
N GLN A 526 -26.65 -5.77 -24.07
CA GLN A 526 -26.23 -5.66 -25.45
C GLN A 526 -26.98 -4.54 -26.18
N THR A 527 -26.28 -3.68 -26.91
CA THR A 527 -26.88 -2.60 -27.71
C THR A 527 -26.09 -2.34 -28.99
N SER A 528 -26.73 -1.69 -29.96
CA SER A 528 -26.08 -1.12 -31.15
C SER A 528 -26.14 0.41 -31.18
N ASP A 529 -26.71 1.03 -30.13
CA ASP A 529 -26.92 2.48 -30.06
C ASP A 529 -25.71 3.18 -29.41
N PRO A 530 -24.96 4.01 -30.16
CA PRO A 530 -23.78 4.69 -29.63
C PRO A 530 -24.12 5.73 -28.55
N ASN A 531 -25.36 6.24 -28.50
CA ASN A 531 -25.76 7.20 -27.46
C ASN A 531 -25.94 6.51 -26.11
N GLN A 532 -26.50 5.29 -26.09
CA GLN A 532 -26.59 4.47 -24.87
C GLN A 532 -25.19 4.12 -24.34
N VAL A 533 -24.24 3.87 -25.24
CA VAL A 533 -22.83 3.65 -24.88
C VAL A 533 -22.23 4.89 -24.25
N LEU A 534 -22.39 6.07 -24.86
CA LEU A 534 -21.87 7.33 -24.28
C LEU A 534 -22.46 7.62 -22.90
N GLN A 535 -23.76 7.40 -22.73
CA GLN A 535 -24.42 7.54 -21.42
C GLN A 535 -23.82 6.55 -20.41
N ALA A 536 -23.71 5.27 -20.75
CA ALA A 536 -23.14 4.25 -19.89
C ALA A 536 -21.71 4.59 -19.47
N LEU A 537 -20.87 5.02 -20.42
CA LEU A 537 -19.50 5.45 -20.14
C LEU A 537 -19.44 6.67 -19.22
N SER A 538 -20.37 7.61 -19.34
CA SER A 538 -20.47 8.78 -18.46
C SER A 538 -20.90 8.43 -17.04
N GLU A 539 -21.65 7.33 -16.87
CA GLU A 539 -22.08 6.78 -15.58
C GLU A 539 -21.02 5.84 -14.96
N GLY A 540 -19.90 5.63 -15.64
CA GLY A 540 -18.82 4.75 -15.17
C GLY A 540 -19.08 3.26 -15.40
N HIS A 541 -19.90 2.92 -16.40
CA HIS A 541 -20.13 1.56 -16.86
C HIS A 541 -19.18 1.23 -18.03
N PRO A 542 -18.27 0.26 -17.88
CA PRO A 542 -17.36 -0.12 -18.94
C PRO A 542 -18.10 -0.87 -20.06
N VAL A 543 -17.59 -0.74 -21.29
CA VAL A 543 -18.24 -1.29 -22.47
C VAL A 543 -17.26 -2.09 -23.31
N ILE A 544 -17.63 -3.29 -23.75
CA ILE A 544 -16.91 -4.00 -24.81
C ILE A 544 -17.56 -3.65 -26.14
N SER A 545 -16.73 -3.36 -27.14
CA SER A 545 -17.16 -3.03 -28.50
C SER A 545 -16.63 -4.07 -29.48
N SER A 546 -17.53 -4.68 -30.26
CA SER A 546 -17.15 -5.53 -31.40
C SER A 546 -16.87 -4.68 -32.62
N GLN A 547 -15.68 -4.81 -33.18
CA GLN A 547 -15.16 -4.01 -34.28
C GLN A 547 -14.97 -4.88 -35.53
N ARG A 548 -15.41 -4.39 -36.68
CA ARG A 548 -15.04 -4.90 -38.01
C ARG A 548 -13.75 -4.25 -38.50
N ALA A 549 -13.28 -4.68 -39.67
CA ALA A 549 -12.07 -4.15 -40.30
C ALA A 549 -12.14 -2.61 -40.44
N GLY A 550 -11.09 -1.92 -40.00
CA GLY A 550 -10.94 -0.46 -40.01
C GLY A 550 -9.82 0.02 -39.08
N LEU A 551 -10.07 1.05 -38.27
CA LEU A 551 -9.05 1.72 -37.45
C LEU A 551 -8.37 0.79 -36.43
N PHE A 552 -9.13 -0.09 -35.78
CA PHE A 552 -8.62 -0.92 -34.70
C PHE A 552 -7.99 -2.24 -35.17
N THR A 553 -8.40 -2.73 -36.34
CA THR A 553 -8.08 -4.09 -36.80
C THR A 553 -8.29 -4.24 -38.31
N SER A 554 -7.63 -5.21 -38.94
CA SER A 554 -7.90 -5.63 -40.33
C SER A 554 -8.99 -6.69 -40.45
N GLY A 555 -9.49 -7.24 -39.34
CA GLY A 555 -10.52 -8.28 -39.27
C GLY A 555 -11.57 -7.98 -38.20
N GLY A 556 -12.16 -9.01 -37.58
CA GLY A 556 -12.99 -8.87 -36.38
C GLY A 556 -12.12 -8.64 -35.14
N HIS A 557 -12.56 -7.80 -34.20
CA HIS A 557 -11.81 -7.52 -32.96
C HIS A 557 -12.73 -7.05 -31.83
N PHE A 558 -12.31 -7.24 -30.58
CA PHE A 558 -12.98 -6.66 -29.41
C PHE A 558 -12.06 -5.66 -28.74
N ILE A 559 -12.61 -4.51 -28.35
CA ILE A 559 -11.92 -3.47 -27.60
C ILE A 559 -12.75 -3.06 -26.38
N VAL A 560 -12.10 -2.51 -25.36
CA VAL A 560 -12.78 -1.95 -24.18
C VAL A 560 -12.86 -0.44 -24.31
N LEU A 561 -14.07 0.11 -24.16
CA LEU A 561 -14.29 1.54 -23.98
C LEU A 561 -14.33 1.82 -22.47
N ARG A 562 -13.41 2.67 -22.02
CA ARG A 562 -13.16 2.90 -20.58
C ARG A 562 -13.63 4.27 -20.09
N GLY A 563 -14.25 5.08 -20.93
CA GLY A 563 -14.87 6.32 -20.48
C GLY A 563 -15.06 7.33 -21.59
N VAL A 564 -15.62 8.47 -21.21
CA VAL A 564 -15.77 9.65 -22.05
C VAL A 564 -15.07 10.84 -21.38
N THR A 565 -14.33 11.64 -22.15
CA THR A 565 -13.64 12.84 -21.67
C THR A 565 -14.61 14.02 -21.57
N ALA A 566 -14.21 15.09 -20.87
CA ALA A 566 -15.01 16.33 -20.83
C ALA A 566 -15.26 16.94 -22.23
N GLY A 567 -14.38 16.65 -23.19
CA GLY A 567 -14.53 17.04 -24.59
C GLY A 567 -15.44 16.12 -25.41
N GLY A 568 -16.08 15.12 -24.79
CA GLY A 568 -16.98 14.16 -25.45
C GLY A 568 -16.26 13.09 -26.27
N LYS A 569 -14.95 12.89 -26.07
CA LYS A 569 -14.18 11.84 -26.75
C LYS A 569 -14.13 10.56 -25.94
N VAL A 570 -14.01 9.43 -26.62
CA VAL A 570 -14.00 8.10 -26.01
C VAL A 570 -12.58 7.64 -25.79
N LEU A 571 -12.37 7.01 -24.63
CA LEU A 571 -11.10 6.41 -24.23
C LEU A 571 -11.17 4.89 -24.42
N VAL A 572 -10.10 4.30 -24.94
CA VAL A 572 -10.05 2.89 -25.35
C VAL A 572 -8.90 2.17 -24.67
N ASN A 573 -9.14 0.92 -24.27
CA ASN A 573 -8.13 -0.10 -24.01
C ASN A 573 -8.26 -1.17 -25.12
N ASP A 574 -7.33 -1.17 -26.06
CA ASP A 574 -7.25 -2.16 -27.15
C ASP A 574 -6.43 -3.36 -26.65
N PRO A 575 -6.97 -4.60 -26.56
CA PRO A 575 -6.18 -5.76 -26.13
C PRO A 575 -5.06 -6.13 -27.11
N ASN A 576 -5.04 -5.54 -28.31
CA ASN A 576 -3.99 -5.71 -29.31
C ASN A 576 -3.28 -4.36 -29.60
N ASP A 577 -3.19 -3.49 -28.59
CA ASP A 577 -2.41 -2.24 -28.67
C ASP A 577 -0.90 -2.53 -28.76
N SER A 578 -0.13 -1.51 -29.13
CA SER A 578 1.32 -1.59 -29.25
C SER A 578 1.93 -0.20 -29.14
N SER A 579 3.26 -0.11 -29.01
CA SER A 579 3.94 1.19 -29.00
C SER A 579 3.73 2.01 -30.29
N SER A 580 3.43 1.35 -31.42
CA SER A 580 3.14 2.02 -32.68
C SER A 580 1.69 2.48 -32.81
N LYS A 581 0.72 1.72 -32.28
CA LYS A 581 -0.69 2.13 -32.21
C LYS A 581 -0.90 3.18 -31.12
N ASN A 582 -0.41 2.91 -29.91
CA ASN A 582 -0.50 3.73 -28.71
C ASN A 582 -1.91 4.25 -28.43
N TYR A 583 -2.91 3.39 -28.62
CA TYR A 583 -4.32 3.75 -28.49
C TYR A 583 -4.73 4.04 -27.05
N ILE A 584 -4.02 3.47 -26.06
CA ILE A 584 -4.21 3.80 -24.64
C ILE A 584 -4.01 5.30 -24.34
N ASN A 585 -3.15 6.00 -25.08
CA ASN A 585 -2.88 7.43 -24.87
C ASN A 585 -3.64 8.35 -25.84
N ARG A 586 -4.60 7.80 -26.59
CA ARG A 586 -5.33 8.51 -27.64
C ARG A 586 -6.82 8.63 -27.31
N GLU A 587 -7.37 9.81 -27.59
CA GLU A 587 -8.81 10.07 -27.57
C GLU A 587 -9.44 9.82 -28.95
N PHE A 588 -10.63 9.21 -28.97
CA PHE A 588 -11.33 8.83 -30.20
C PHE A 588 -12.69 9.51 -30.33
N ASP A 589 -13.08 9.84 -31.55
CA ASP A 589 -14.46 10.24 -31.83
C ASP A 589 -15.41 9.03 -31.82
N MET A 590 -16.47 9.10 -31.01
CA MET A 590 -17.41 7.98 -30.90
C MET A 590 -18.05 7.64 -32.23
N MET A 591 -18.46 8.63 -33.02
CA MET A 591 -19.26 8.38 -34.23
C MET A 591 -18.40 8.03 -35.43
N THR A 592 -17.34 8.80 -35.64
CA THR A 592 -16.52 8.71 -36.87
C THR A 592 -15.38 7.69 -36.77
N GLU A 593 -14.99 7.27 -35.56
CA GLU A 593 -13.87 6.35 -35.36
C GLU A 593 -14.28 5.04 -34.67
N VAL A 594 -15.02 5.09 -33.56
CA VAL A 594 -15.41 3.88 -32.82
C VAL A 594 -16.64 3.20 -33.43
N HIS A 595 -17.73 3.96 -33.61
CA HIS A 595 -19.00 3.43 -34.10
C HIS A 595 -18.97 3.14 -35.61
N ALA A 596 -18.13 3.84 -36.38
CA ALA A 596 -17.97 3.62 -37.81
C ALA A 596 -17.67 2.14 -38.17
N THR A 597 -17.04 1.41 -37.26
CA THR A 597 -16.68 -0.01 -37.40
C THR A 597 -17.33 -0.92 -36.36
N ALA A 598 -18.21 -0.40 -35.49
CA ALA A 598 -18.84 -1.21 -34.45
C ALA A 598 -20.00 -2.06 -35.00
N ASN A 599 -20.02 -3.35 -34.64
CA ASN A 599 -21.14 -4.25 -34.91
C ASN A 599 -22.13 -4.31 -33.73
N ALA A 600 -21.62 -4.30 -32.50
CA ALA A 600 -22.40 -4.37 -31.27
C ALA A 600 -21.56 -3.92 -30.07
N TYR A 601 -22.24 -3.60 -28.98
CA TYR A 601 -21.68 -3.22 -27.69
C TYR A 601 -22.26 -4.06 -26.55
N TRP A 602 -21.46 -4.31 -25.52
CA TRP A 602 -21.88 -4.92 -24.26
C TRP A 602 -21.56 -3.99 -23.11
N ILE A 603 -22.60 -3.43 -22.50
CA ILE A 603 -22.50 -2.53 -21.35
C ILE A 603 -22.57 -3.37 -20.08
N PHE A 604 -21.57 -3.25 -19.21
CA PHE A 604 -21.52 -3.96 -17.94
C PHE A 604 -21.94 -3.01 -16.83
N ALA A 605 -23.08 -3.31 -16.19
CA ALA A 605 -23.56 -2.51 -15.07
C ALA A 605 -22.65 -2.66 -13.85
N LYS A 606 -22.37 -1.56 -13.15
CA LYS A 606 -21.66 -1.62 -11.87
C LYS A 606 -22.61 -2.20 -10.82
N LYS A 607 -22.15 -3.19 -10.06
CA LYS A 607 -22.91 -3.75 -8.93
C LYS A 607 -23.01 -2.77 -7.77
#